data_AF-A0A7C3HWP8-F1
#
_entry.id   AF-A0A7C3HWP8-F1
#
_cell.length_a   1.000
_cell.length_b   1.000
_cell.length_c   1.000
_cell.angle_alpha   90.00
_cell.angle_beta   90.00
_cell.angle_gamma   90.00
#
_symmetry.space_group_name_H-M   'P 1'
#
loop_
_entity.id
_entity.type
_entity.pdbx_description
1 polymer ?
#
loop_
_entity_poly.entity_id
_entity_poly.type
_entity_poly.pdbx_seq_one_letter_code
_entity_poly.pdbx_strand_id
1 'polypeptide(L)'
;MGGRGASSPGTAWLPPDVLEALPYNVTSFDDELGGATFPFLEQTKRAWRILTRPVDEKADPYPAHTFGLDSPTPSASSGPALRWVNGSQISDLYVDGMTTEQFLEETGLQLDLHKGGFVLSKRLSRLMRPHFVSGFFAPGDVAISYMKQSSEEAKVWDGAGLISRKMLRKMALSDDLPPAKREWLERELRHARRVEFTVMTDRGQDKGHAIVADSLRDENGRPVDFLLPQNTKKEVRLDNGRTFVGISFVHGHNDMRLDIQSLINLYPFFQEEQLLDWLRDEGNLFAQSVEDGTVGDAMARIDKHTTLDEVQSWPLREYLASGGQPMWFRSHVKGLMNQHLKRLNHATLEKMRLPIPGGRHYVMPEAVGKRAGRKDVNVPRGHIQIDPQSGTAWVNDEDWLVLPDSPKGKGIAGILGGADHDDALWLHPFTDHDGEKKVSAWRSPNQAGEYVVLKPTDVSHDLPWSMANGEAVSYPQADSCQLPP
;
A
#
# COMPACT_ATOMS: atom_id res chain seq x y z
N MET A 1 -19.15 13.77 19.93
CA MET A 1 -20.59 13.76 19.60
C MET A 1 -21.10 15.19 19.38
N GLY A 2 -21.22 15.59 18.12
CA GLY A 2 -22.02 16.72 17.66
C GLY A 2 -23.00 16.16 16.63
N GLY A 3 -24.27 16.55 16.71
CA GLY A 3 -25.36 15.92 15.96
C GLY A 3 -25.09 15.81 14.46
N ARG A 4 -25.28 14.61 13.91
CA ARG A 4 -25.46 14.40 12.46
C ARG A 4 -26.63 15.29 12.05
N GLY A 5 -26.38 16.26 11.18
CA GLY A 5 -27.36 17.28 10.80
C GLY A 5 -28.64 16.65 10.25
N ALA A 6 -29.78 17.07 10.78
CA ALA A 6 -31.10 16.55 10.48
C ALA A 6 -31.69 17.04 9.14
N SER A 7 -30.88 17.15 8.08
CA SER A 7 -31.34 17.78 6.83
C SER A 7 -30.79 17.22 5.53
N SER A 8 -30.09 16.08 5.51
CA SER A 8 -29.82 15.41 4.23
C SER A 8 -31.04 14.58 3.82
N PRO A 9 -31.51 14.68 2.55
CA PRO A 9 -32.55 13.81 2.04
C PRO A 9 -32.09 12.36 2.24
N GLY A 10 -33.04 11.47 2.60
CA GLY A 10 -32.74 10.11 3.06
C GLY A 10 -31.81 9.30 2.17
N THR A 11 -31.29 8.20 2.72
CA THR A 11 -30.51 7.19 1.99
C THR A 11 -31.13 6.96 0.62
N ALA A 12 -30.43 7.33 -0.45
CA ALA A 12 -30.94 7.20 -1.79
C ALA A 12 -30.79 5.74 -2.22
N TRP A 13 -31.62 4.89 -1.61
CA TRP A 13 -31.61 3.47 -1.83
C TRP A 13 -32.14 3.20 -3.23
N LEU A 14 -31.23 2.83 -4.14
CA LEU A 14 -31.61 2.28 -5.43
C LEU A 14 -31.88 0.78 -5.29
N PRO A 15 -32.85 0.24 -6.04
CA PRO A 15 -33.03 -1.21 -6.12
C PRO A 15 -31.73 -1.94 -6.53
N PRO A 16 -31.45 -3.14 -6.01
CA PRO A 16 -30.22 -3.88 -6.32
C PRO A 16 -29.98 -4.10 -7.81
N ASP A 17 -31.04 -4.36 -8.59
CA ASP A 17 -30.98 -4.53 -10.04
C ASP A 17 -30.55 -3.24 -10.77
N VAL A 18 -30.92 -2.08 -10.23
CA VAL A 18 -30.47 -0.78 -10.75
C VAL A 18 -29.00 -0.56 -10.40
N LEU A 19 -28.57 -0.90 -9.18
CA LEU A 19 -27.17 -0.79 -8.75
C LEU A 19 -26.24 -1.68 -9.58
N GLU A 20 -26.64 -2.93 -9.85
CA GLU A 20 -25.88 -3.88 -10.68
C GLU A 20 -25.74 -3.41 -12.14
N ALA A 21 -26.69 -2.62 -12.64
CA ALA A 21 -26.69 -2.10 -14.00
C ALA A 21 -25.91 -0.78 -14.16
N LEU A 22 -25.40 -0.19 -13.08
CA LEU A 22 -24.67 1.07 -13.17
C LEU A 22 -23.32 0.88 -13.86
N PRO A 23 -22.94 1.79 -14.78
CA PRO A 23 -21.62 1.76 -15.42
C PRO A 23 -20.51 2.35 -14.53
N TYR A 24 -20.78 2.52 -13.23
CA TYR A 24 -19.88 3.11 -12.26
C TYR A 24 -20.14 2.58 -10.85
N ASN A 25 -19.10 2.61 -10.02
CA ASN A 25 -19.19 2.28 -8.60
C ASN A 25 -19.56 3.51 -7.77
N VAL A 26 -20.29 3.31 -6.68
CA VAL A 26 -20.67 4.36 -5.73
C VAL A 26 -20.06 4.04 -4.37
N THR A 27 -19.35 5.01 -3.80
CA THR A 27 -18.98 5.02 -2.38
C THR A 27 -19.69 6.18 -1.71
N SER A 28 -20.34 5.95 -0.58
CA SER A 28 -21.24 6.89 0.08
C SER A 28 -20.88 7.06 1.56
N PHE A 29 -21.38 8.15 2.16
CA PHE A 29 -21.19 8.49 3.57
C PHE A 29 -21.81 7.48 4.56
N ASP A 30 -22.77 6.68 4.09
CA ASP A 30 -23.48 5.65 4.83
C ASP A 30 -22.94 4.23 4.62
N ASP A 31 -21.87 4.07 3.83
CA ASP A 31 -21.21 2.78 3.64
C ASP A 31 -20.47 2.33 4.92
N GLU A 32 -20.44 1.02 5.15
CA GLU A 32 -19.69 0.43 6.26
C GLU A 32 -18.18 0.40 5.95
N LEU A 33 -17.47 1.47 6.29
CA LEU A 33 -16.03 1.63 6.05
C LEU A 33 -15.12 0.87 7.04
N GLY A 34 -15.68 -0.02 7.86
CA GLY A 34 -14.94 -0.79 8.88
C GLY A 34 -14.21 0.08 9.91
N GLY A 35 -14.69 1.31 10.13
CA GLY A 35 -14.09 2.33 11.01
C GLY A 35 -13.01 3.21 10.36
N ALA A 36 -12.75 3.05 9.06
CA ALA A 36 -12.03 4.07 8.29
C ALA A 36 -12.94 5.29 8.06
N THR A 37 -12.32 6.45 7.82
CA THR A 37 -13.03 7.71 7.59
C THR A 37 -12.45 8.44 6.38
N PHE A 38 -13.23 9.30 5.74
CA PHE A 38 -12.73 10.24 4.73
C PHE A 38 -12.51 11.62 5.39
N PRO A 39 -11.32 11.94 5.91
CA PRO A 39 -11.18 13.02 6.90
C PRO A 39 -11.55 14.40 6.36
N PHE A 40 -11.35 14.64 5.06
CA PHE A 40 -11.74 15.88 4.39
C PHE A 40 -13.25 15.97 4.13
N LEU A 41 -13.93 14.83 3.96
CA LEU A 41 -15.38 14.80 3.73
C LEU A 41 -16.14 14.89 5.05
N GLU A 42 -15.68 14.21 6.09
CA GLU A 42 -16.29 14.25 7.44
C GLU A 42 -16.33 15.67 8.03
N GLN A 43 -15.36 16.52 7.68
CA GLN A 43 -15.34 17.91 8.13
C GLN A 43 -16.50 18.73 7.61
N THR A 44 -17.02 18.40 6.42
CA THR A 44 -18.16 19.10 5.83
C THR A 44 -19.43 18.86 6.65
N LYS A 45 -19.50 17.76 7.41
CA LYS A 45 -20.69 17.28 8.15
C LYS A 45 -21.93 17.14 7.26
N ARG A 46 -21.72 16.86 5.97
CA ARG A 46 -22.76 16.69 4.96
C ARG A 46 -22.69 15.29 4.36
N ALA A 47 -23.80 14.85 3.78
CA ALA A 47 -23.81 13.67 2.94
C ALA A 47 -22.89 13.88 1.73
N TRP A 48 -22.15 12.85 1.35
CA TRP A 48 -21.24 12.87 0.23
C TRP A 48 -21.28 11.53 -0.52
N ARG A 49 -20.92 11.55 -1.80
CA ARG A 49 -20.76 10.36 -2.65
C ARG A 49 -19.59 10.52 -3.61
N ILE A 50 -18.85 9.44 -3.81
CA ILE A 50 -17.80 9.34 -4.82
C ILE A 50 -18.27 8.34 -5.87
N LEU A 51 -18.41 8.81 -7.10
CA LEU A 51 -18.74 7.96 -8.25
C LEU A 51 -17.47 7.66 -9.01
N THR A 52 -17.12 6.38 -9.18
CA THR A 52 -15.90 5.96 -9.88
C THR A 52 -16.24 5.19 -11.15
N ARG A 53 -15.75 5.68 -12.29
CA ARG A 53 -16.07 5.14 -13.63
C ARG A 53 -14.84 5.08 -14.54
N PRO A 54 -14.81 4.21 -15.57
CA PRO A 54 -13.79 4.25 -16.61
C PRO A 54 -13.69 5.63 -17.30
N VAL A 55 -12.51 6.02 -17.79
CA VAL A 55 -12.30 7.34 -18.45
C VAL A 55 -13.14 7.49 -19.73
N ASP A 56 -13.38 6.40 -20.44
CA ASP A 56 -14.14 6.33 -21.68
C ASP A 56 -15.66 6.25 -21.46
N GLU A 57 -16.09 5.95 -20.24
CA GLU A 57 -17.51 5.91 -19.86
C GLU A 57 -18.11 7.31 -19.86
N LYS A 58 -19.29 7.47 -20.46
CA LYS A 58 -19.96 8.78 -20.64
C LYS A 58 -21.36 8.84 -20.06
N ALA A 59 -21.84 7.77 -19.43
CA ALA A 59 -23.13 7.77 -18.77
C ALA A 59 -23.23 8.89 -17.73
N ASP A 60 -24.38 9.57 -17.76
CA ASP A 60 -24.70 10.56 -16.74
C ASP A 60 -24.92 9.85 -15.39
N PRO A 61 -24.45 10.45 -14.28
CA PRO A 61 -24.79 9.98 -12.95
C PRO A 61 -26.30 9.91 -12.73
N TYR A 62 -26.74 8.95 -11.92
CA TYR A 62 -28.13 8.85 -11.53
C TYR A 62 -28.46 10.05 -10.61
N PRO A 63 -29.57 10.78 -10.83
CA PRO A 63 -29.98 11.94 -10.02
C PRO A 63 -29.92 11.72 -8.51
N ALA A 64 -30.30 10.51 -8.10
CA ALA A 64 -30.29 10.11 -6.71
C ALA A 64 -28.89 10.16 -6.09
N HIS A 65 -27.83 9.97 -6.89
CA HIS A 65 -26.42 9.98 -6.48
C HIS A 65 -25.76 11.37 -6.51
N THR A 66 -26.37 12.35 -7.19
CA THR A 66 -25.85 13.72 -7.31
C THR A 66 -26.47 14.67 -6.28
N PHE A 67 -27.35 14.18 -5.40
CA PHE A 67 -28.16 14.99 -4.49
C PHE A 67 -29.07 15.99 -5.22
N GLY A 68 -29.53 15.63 -6.42
CA GLY A 68 -30.33 16.53 -7.25
C GLY A 68 -29.55 17.72 -7.82
N LEU A 69 -28.21 17.65 -7.81
CA LEU A 69 -27.35 18.53 -8.60
C LEU A 69 -27.41 18.12 -10.08
N ASP A 70 -28.61 18.08 -10.63
CA ASP A 70 -28.83 17.82 -12.05
C ASP A 70 -28.99 19.18 -12.73
N SER A 71 -27.97 19.60 -13.47
CA SER A 71 -28.28 20.42 -14.62
C SER A 71 -27.37 20.07 -15.79
N PRO A 72 -27.93 19.73 -16.97
CA PRO A 72 -27.19 19.33 -18.18
C PRO A 72 -26.51 20.52 -18.88
N THR A 73 -26.32 21.64 -18.19
CA THR A 73 -25.61 22.81 -18.71
C THR A 73 -24.39 23.11 -17.86
N PRO A 74 -23.20 23.33 -18.48
CA PRO A 74 -21.97 23.59 -17.76
C PRO A 74 -21.99 25.02 -17.22
N SER A 75 -22.73 25.24 -16.14
CA SER A 75 -22.46 26.35 -15.23
C SER A 75 -21.51 25.84 -14.15
N ALA A 76 -20.61 26.69 -13.66
CA ALA A 76 -19.64 26.35 -12.61
C ALA A 76 -20.28 25.81 -11.31
N SER A 77 -21.61 25.93 -11.15
CA SER A 77 -22.35 25.58 -9.94
C SER A 77 -23.15 24.27 -10.00
N SER A 78 -23.04 23.45 -11.07
CA SER A 78 -23.89 22.26 -11.27
C SER A 78 -23.12 20.94 -11.53
N GLY A 79 -21.83 20.88 -11.18
CA GLY A 79 -20.98 19.69 -11.34
C GLY A 79 -20.56 19.05 -10.01
N PRO A 80 -19.77 17.96 -10.05
CA PRO A 80 -19.17 17.40 -8.84
C PRO A 80 -18.32 18.45 -8.11
N ALA A 81 -18.36 18.43 -6.78
CA ALA A 81 -17.53 19.27 -5.93
C ALA A 81 -16.03 19.08 -6.23
N LEU A 82 -15.59 17.85 -6.53
CA LEU A 82 -14.26 17.57 -7.06
C LEU A 82 -14.28 16.46 -8.10
N ARG A 83 -13.38 16.53 -9.07
CA ARG A 83 -13.09 15.48 -10.05
C ARG A 83 -11.59 15.20 -10.09
N TRP A 84 -11.21 13.92 -10.06
CA TRP A 84 -9.82 13.51 -10.27
C TRP A 84 -9.74 12.20 -11.08
N VAL A 85 -8.61 12.01 -11.74
CA VAL A 85 -8.28 10.79 -12.49
C VAL A 85 -7.37 9.89 -11.65
N ASN A 86 -7.72 8.60 -11.55
CA ASN A 86 -6.89 7.58 -10.95
C ASN A 86 -6.69 6.41 -11.93
N GLY A 87 -5.53 6.37 -12.59
CA GLY A 87 -5.24 5.38 -13.62
C GLY A 87 -6.21 5.50 -14.80
N SER A 88 -6.96 4.44 -15.08
CA SER A 88 -7.99 4.38 -16.13
C SER A 88 -9.39 4.73 -15.63
N GLN A 89 -9.51 5.33 -14.43
CA GLN A 89 -10.79 5.70 -13.83
C GLN A 89 -10.86 7.21 -13.52
N ILE A 90 -12.08 7.75 -13.55
CA ILE A 90 -12.46 9.08 -13.08
C ILE A 90 -13.27 8.90 -11.81
N SER A 91 -12.94 9.67 -10.78
CA SER A 91 -13.72 9.78 -9.55
C SER A 91 -14.35 11.16 -9.45
N ASP A 92 -15.67 11.18 -9.28
CA ASP A 92 -16.51 12.37 -9.14
C ASP A 92 -17.07 12.43 -7.72
N LEU A 93 -16.65 13.43 -6.94
CA LEU A 93 -17.14 13.68 -5.59
C LEU A 93 -18.32 14.65 -5.64
N TYR A 94 -19.46 14.22 -5.12
CA TYR A 94 -20.62 15.05 -4.84
C TYR A 94 -20.75 15.23 -3.33
N VAL A 95 -21.00 16.46 -2.89
CA VAL A 95 -21.28 16.79 -1.48
C VAL A 95 -22.57 17.59 -1.45
N ASP A 96 -23.50 17.19 -0.59
CA ASP A 96 -24.88 17.70 -0.53
C ASP A 96 -24.93 19.24 -0.42
N GLY A 97 -25.36 19.89 -1.50
CA GLY A 97 -25.46 21.35 -1.58
C GLY A 97 -24.14 22.11 -1.52
N MET A 98 -23.02 21.51 -1.98
CA MET A 98 -21.73 22.19 -2.10
C MET A 98 -21.22 22.22 -3.55
N THR A 99 -20.82 23.41 -4.01
CA THR A 99 -20.00 23.57 -5.23
C THR A 99 -18.52 23.26 -4.95
N THR A 100 -17.69 23.24 -6.00
CA THR A 100 -16.23 23.12 -5.85
C THR A 100 -15.64 24.21 -4.96
N GLU A 101 -16.02 25.47 -5.17
CA GLU A 101 -15.50 26.60 -4.40
C GLU A 101 -15.86 26.48 -2.92
N GLN A 102 -17.11 26.13 -2.63
CA GLN A 102 -17.59 25.94 -1.25
C GLN A 102 -16.88 24.77 -0.57
N PHE A 103 -16.68 23.66 -1.29
CA PHE A 103 -15.94 22.52 -0.77
C PHE A 103 -14.47 22.87 -0.47
N LEU A 104 -13.80 23.57 -1.38
CA LEU A 104 -12.42 24.00 -1.20
C LEU A 104 -12.28 25.00 -0.06
N GLU A 105 -13.21 25.94 0.09
CA GLU A 105 -13.26 26.90 1.19
C GLU A 105 -13.47 26.19 2.54
N GLU A 106 -14.49 25.31 2.65
CA GLU A 106 -14.80 24.59 3.89
C GLU A 106 -13.64 23.67 4.32
N THR A 107 -13.02 22.97 3.36
CA THR A 107 -11.90 22.06 3.65
C THR A 107 -10.57 22.80 3.83
N GLY A 108 -10.45 24.02 3.31
CA GLY A 108 -9.21 24.78 3.20
C GLY A 108 -8.23 24.22 2.16
N LEU A 109 -8.69 23.39 1.22
CA LEU A 109 -7.84 22.85 0.17
C LEU A 109 -7.60 23.91 -0.91
N GLN A 110 -6.35 24.07 -1.32
CA GLN A 110 -5.99 24.87 -2.48
C GLN A 110 -5.36 23.99 -3.55
N LEU A 111 -5.88 24.09 -4.76
CA LEU A 111 -5.46 23.28 -5.90
C LEU A 111 -4.63 24.13 -6.88
N ASP A 112 -3.56 23.55 -7.41
CA ASP A 112 -2.68 24.19 -8.38
C ASP A 112 -2.37 23.24 -9.56
N LEU A 113 -2.59 23.74 -10.77
CA LEU A 113 -2.43 23.01 -12.03
C LEU A 113 -1.08 23.24 -12.72
N HIS A 114 -0.09 23.88 -12.10
CA HIS A 114 1.19 24.21 -12.76
C HIS A 114 1.95 22.99 -13.32
N LYS A 115 1.70 21.76 -12.83
CA LYS A 115 2.22 20.49 -13.41
C LYS A 115 1.17 19.66 -14.14
N GLY A 116 0.02 20.24 -14.43
CA GLY A 116 -1.10 19.61 -15.14
C GLY A 116 -2.05 18.80 -14.25
N GLY A 117 -3.25 18.55 -14.79
CA GLY A 117 -4.35 17.88 -14.08
C GLY A 117 -4.07 16.44 -13.67
N PHE A 118 -3.20 15.72 -14.40
CA PHE A 118 -2.80 14.36 -14.03
C PHE A 118 -2.02 14.30 -12.72
N VAL A 119 -1.06 15.23 -12.53
CA VAL A 119 -0.27 15.30 -11.29
C VAL A 119 -1.15 15.72 -10.13
N LEU A 120 -2.00 16.75 -10.32
CA LEU A 120 -2.98 17.17 -9.33
C LEU A 120 -3.90 16.01 -8.91
N SER A 121 -4.41 15.24 -9.88
CA SER A 121 -5.30 14.11 -9.61
C SER A 121 -4.64 13.03 -8.75
N LYS A 122 -3.36 12.73 -8.97
CA LYS A 122 -2.58 11.82 -8.10
C LYS A 122 -2.50 12.31 -6.65
N ARG A 123 -2.40 13.62 -6.43
CA ARG A 123 -2.35 14.21 -5.07
C ARG A 123 -3.72 14.19 -4.41
N LEU A 124 -4.77 14.51 -5.15
CA LEU A 124 -6.15 14.47 -4.67
C LEU A 124 -6.58 13.04 -4.29
N SER A 125 -6.30 12.05 -5.15
CA SER A 125 -6.63 10.65 -4.88
C SER A 125 -6.07 10.14 -3.55
N ARG A 126 -4.91 10.67 -3.12
CA ARG A 126 -4.29 10.29 -1.85
C ARG A 126 -4.94 10.93 -0.62
N LEU A 127 -5.60 12.09 -0.78
CA LEU A 127 -6.36 12.78 0.27
C LEU A 127 -7.82 12.31 0.34
N MET A 128 -8.38 11.94 -0.80
CA MET A 128 -9.76 11.47 -0.96
C MET A 128 -9.87 9.95 -0.82
N ARG A 129 -8.96 9.32 -0.06
CA ARG A 129 -9.03 7.90 0.28
C ARG A 129 -9.44 7.73 1.75
N PRO A 130 -10.01 6.57 2.13
CA PRO A 130 -10.34 6.31 3.52
C PRO A 130 -9.06 6.13 4.37
N HIS A 131 -9.09 6.61 5.61
CA HIS A 131 -8.02 6.53 6.59
C HIS A 131 -8.49 5.90 7.90
N PHE A 132 -7.75 4.92 8.39
CA PHE A 132 -7.94 4.35 9.74
C PHE A 132 -7.22 5.16 10.83
N VAL A 133 -6.09 5.78 10.47
CA VAL A 133 -5.26 6.56 11.38
C VAL A 133 -4.98 7.90 10.71
N SER A 134 -5.67 8.94 11.16
CA SER A 134 -5.46 10.30 10.65
C SER A 134 -5.91 11.35 11.66
N GLY A 135 -5.51 12.60 11.46
CA GLY A 135 -5.94 13.71 12.30
C GLY A 135 -5.62 15.07 11.72
N PHE A 136 -6.36 16.08 12.18
CA PHE A 136 -6.06 17.49 11.98
C PHE A 136 -5.51 18.06 13.29
N PHE A 137 -4.38 18.75 13.19
CA PHE A 137 -3.62 19.28 14.31
C PHE A 137 -3.46 20.78 14.17
N ALA A 138 -3.24 21.51 15.28
CA ALA A 138 -2.77 22.87 15.16
C ALA A 138 -1.35 22.87 14.55
N PRO A 139 -0.94 23.91 13.80
CA PRO A 139 0.35 23.93 13.11
C PRO A 139 1.55 23.77 14.06
N GLY A 140 1.43 24.25 15.31
CA GLY A 140 2.46 24.08 16.34
C GLY A 140 2.52 22.70 16.99
N ASP A 141 1.48 21.87 16.82
CA ASP A 141 1.39 20.55 17.42
C ASP A 141 2.15 19.49 16.62
N VAL A 142 2.51 19.77 15.36
CA VAL A 142 3.27 18.87 14.49
C VAL A 142 4.57 19.56 14.09
N ALA A 143 5.67 19.18 14.74
CA ALA A 143 6.99 19.73 14.45
C ALA A 143 7.63 19.03 13.25
N ILE A 144 7.75 19.73 12.11
CA ILE A 144 8.37 19.20 10.89
C ILE A 144 9.69 19.91 10.65
N SER A 145 10.77 19.14 10.49
CA SER A 145 12.05 19.64 10.01
C SER A 145 12.36 19.06 8.64
N TYR A 146 13.01 19.87 7.80
CA TYR A 146 13.41 19.47 6.46
C TYR A 146 14.93 19.38 6.38
N MET A 147 15.43 18.27 5.83
CA MET A 147 16.85 18.03 5.66
C MET A 147 17.40 18.88 4.50
N LYS A 148 18.56 19.50 4.72
CA LYS A 148 19.37 20.03 3.63
C LYS A 148 20.18 18.87 3.07
N GLN A 149 20.10 18.67 1.76
CA GLN A 149 20.68 17.51 1.09
C GLN A 149 21.39 17.98 -0.18
N SER A 150 22.55 17.38 -0.44
CA SER A 150 23.14 17.35 -1.78
C SER A 150 22.24 16.57 -2.75
N SER A 151 22.52 16.66 -4.05
CA SER A 151 21.77 15.91 -5.07
C SER A 151 21.89 14.39 -4.92
N GLU A 152 23.00 13.90 -4.37
CA GLU A 152 23.21 12.46 -4.12
C GLU A 152 22.44 12.01 -2.88
N GLU A 153 22.52 12.76 -1.78
CA GLU A 153 21.73 12.49 -0.58
C GLU A 153 20.22 12.57 -0.88
N ALA A 154 19.77 13.48 -1.74
CA ALA A 154 18.36 13.56 -2.12
C ALA A 154 17.87 12.25 -2.77
N LYS A 155 18.71 11.54 -3.52
CA LYS A 155 18.38 10.23 -4.11
C LYS A 155 18.33 9.11 -3.08
N VAL A 156 19.17 9.16 -2.05
CA VAL A 156 19.18 8.22 -0.90
C VAL A 156 17.94 8.36 -0.02
N TRP A 157 17.22 9.47 -0.15
CA TRP A 157 16.04 9.79 0.64
C TRP A 157 14.76 9.94 -0.20
N ASP A 158 14.78 9.63 -1.49
CA ASP A 158 13.62 9.84 -2.35
C ASP A 158 12.46 8.89 -1.99
N GLY A 159 11.32 9.45 -1.59
CA GLY A 159 10.22 8.68 -1.01
C GLY A 159 10.43 8.20 0.43
N ALA A 160 11.55 8.55 1.08
CA ALA A 160 11.83 8.23 2.48
C ALA A 160 11.71 9.44 3.42
N GLY A 161 11.42 9.16 4.69
CA GLY A 161 11.46 10.14 5.77
C GLY A 161 11.61 9.45 7.12
N LEU A 162 11.62 10.23 8.20
CA LEU A 162 11.53 9.72 9.55
C LEU A 162 10.31 10.31 10.26
N ILE A 163 9.67 9.48 11.07
CA ILE A 163 8.57 9.89 11.95
C ILE A 163 8.92 9.51 13.40
N SER A 164 8.58 10.38 14.35
CA SER A 164 8.80 10.08 15.75
C SER A 164 7.72 9.12 16.28
N ARG A 165 8.11 8.22 17.20
CA ARG A 165 7.16 7.42 17.99
C ARG A 165 6.16 8.32 18.74
N LYS A 166 6.59 9.50 19.15
CA LYS A 166 5.75 10.52 19.80
C LYS A 166 4.60 10.95 18.89
N MET A 167 4.86 11.17 17.60
CA MET A 167 3.83 11.55 16.65
C MET A 167 2.78 10.45 16.48
N LEU A 168 3.20 9.17 16.37
CA LEU A 168 2.26 8.05 16.34
C LEU A 168 1.35 8.03 17.56
N ARG A 169 1.89 8.27 18.76
CA ARG A 169 1.10 8.31 20.00
C ARG A 169 0.13 9.49 20.08
N LYS A 170 0.27 10.53 19.26
CA LYS A 170 -0.71 11.62 19.15
C LYS A 170 -1.90 11.26 18.27
N MET A 171 -1.78 10.23 17.43
CA MET A 171 -2.84 9.86 16.50
C MET A 171 -4.04 9.30 17.26
N ALA A 172 -5.23 9.82 16.94
CA ALA A 172 -6.49 9.28 17.42
C ALA A 172 -7.00 8.19 16.46
N LEU A 173 -7.70 7.22 17.02
CA LEU A 173 -8.42 6.20 16.29
C LEU A 173 -9.93 6.52 16.33
N SER A 174 -10.65 6.25 15.24
CA SER A 174 -12.11 6.46 15.20
C SER A 174 -12.82 5.68 16.31
N ASP A 175 -13.85 6.25 16.93
CA ASP A 175 -14.67 5.57 17.93
C ASP A 175 -15.44 4.37 17.34
N ASP A 176 -15.75 4.43 16.05
CA ASP A 176 -16.53 3.44 15.31
C ASP A 176 -15.72 2.18 14.89
N LEU A 177 -14.46 2.08 15.32
CA LEU A 177 -13.64 0.90 15.03
C LEU A 177 -14.13 -0.34 15.79
N PRO A 178 -14.27 -1.49 15.11
CA PRO A 178 -14.49 -2.77 15.77
C PRO A 178 -13.40 -3.04 16.83
N PRO A 179 -13.71 -3.63 17.99
CA PRO A 179 -12.76 -3.83 19.09
C PRO A 179 -11.44 -4.50 18.68
N ALA A 180 -11.52 -5.59 17.90
CA ALA A 180 -10.34 -6.30 17.41
C ALA A 180 -9.45 -5.43 16.50
N LYS A 181 -10.07 -4.59 15.66
CA LYS A 181 -9.35 -3.68 14.77
C LYS A 181 -8.70 -2.54 15.57
N ARG A 182 -9.39 -2.01 16.57
CA ARG A 182 -8.84 -1.01 17.50
C ARG A 182 -7.61 -1.55 18.23
N GLU A 183 -7.71 -2.73 18.84
CA GLU A 183 -6.58 -3.35 19.55
C GLU A 183 -5.37 -3.55 18.63
N TRP A 184 -5.61 -4.04 17.41
CA TRP A 184 -4.56 -4.18 16.40
C TRP A 184 -3.90 -2.83 16.05
N LEU A 185 -4.69 -1.79 15.76
CA LEU A 185 -4.17 -0.45 15.44
C LEU A 185 -3.41 0.18 16.62
N GLU A 186 -3.88 0.00 17.86
CA GLU A 186 -3.19 0.47 19.07
C GLU A 186 -1.85 -0.24 19.27
N ARG A 187 -1.77 -1.52 18.92
CA ARG A 187 -0.49 -2.25 18.91
C ARG A 187 0.44 -1.70 17.84
N GLU A 188 -0.06 -1.44 16.64
CA GLU A 188 0.73 -0.84 15.56
C GLU A 188 1.25 0.55 15.92
N LEU A 189 0.42 1.44 16.46
CA LEU A 189 0.85 2.78 16.93
C LEU A 189 2.00 2.68 17.96
N ARG A 190 1.96 1.66 18.81
CA ARG A 190 2.99 1.41 19.82
C ARG A 190 4.28 0.84 19.25
N HIS A 191 4.20 -0.06 18.26
CA HIS A 191 5.31 -0.94 17.90
C HIS A 191 5.75 -0.91 16.43
N ALA A 192 4.95 -0.36 15.52
CA ALA A 192 5.28 -0.29 14.10
C ALA A 192 6.64 0.38 13.89
N ARG A 193 7.48 -0.19 13.02
CA ARG A 193 8.81 0.37 12.71
C ARG A 193 8.85 1.15 11.41
N ARG A 194 7.79 1.04 10.62
CA ARG A 194 7.63 1.69 9.32
C ARG A 194 6.18 2.08 9.11
N VAL A 195 5.97 3.22 8.49
CA VAL A 195 4.64 3.68 8.08
C VAL A 195 4.71 4.34 6.71
N GLU A 196 3.61 4.31 5.98
CA GLU A 196 3.34 5.23 4.88
C GLU A 196 2.65 6.46 5.48
N PHE A 197 3.11 7.65 5.10
CA PHE A 197 2.54 8.89 5.62
C PHE A 197 2.05 9.82 4.50
N THR A 198 1.19 10.75 4.90
CA THR A 198 0.83 11.95 4.15
C THR A 198 0.68 13.08 5.14
N VAL A 199 1.36 14.20 4.90
CA VAL A 199 1.25 15.42 5.71
C VAL A 199 0.82 16.56 4.80
N MET A 200 -0.22 17.30 5.18
CA MET A 200 -0.63 18.52 4.48
C MET A 200 -0.40 19.74 5.36
N THR A 201 0.22 20.74 4.75
CA THR A 201 0.43 22.07 5.32
C THR A 201 0.11 23.14 4.27
N ASP A 202 0.25 24.40 4.65
CA ASP A 202 0.22 25.55 3.75
C ASP A 202 1.32 25.49 2.67
N ARG A 203 2.41 24.75 2.92
CA ARG A 203 3.49 24.52 1.95
C ARG A 203 3.13 23.50 0.87
N GLY A 204 2.21 22.59 1.16
CA GLY A 204 1.79 21.51 0.27
C GLY A 204 1.70 20.15 0.94
N GLN A 205 1.85 19.12 0.11
CA GLN A 205 1.76 17.70 0.48
C GLN A 205 3.14 17.06 0.57
N ASP A 206 3.50 16.58 1.75
CA ASP A 206 4.62 15.64 1.92
C ASP A 206 4.09 14.20 1.96
N LYS A 207 4.74 13.28 1.25
CA LYS A 207 4.35 11.86 1.20
C LYS A 207 5.55 10.95 1.01
N GLY A 208 5.41 9.72 1.49
CA GLY A 208 6.39 8.65 1.30
C GLY A 208 6.25 7.59 2.38
N HIS A 209 7.29 6.77 2.53
CA HIS A 209 7.46 5.86 3.66
C HIS A 209 8.38 6.50 4.70
N ALA A 210 8.08 6.29 5.97
CA ALA A 210 8.90 6.76 7.08
C ALA A 210 9.28 5.63 8.03
N ILE A 211 10.54 5.64 8.45
CA ILE A 211 11.02 4.79 9.53
C ILE A 211 10.71 5.45 10.86
N VAL A 212 10.20 4.67 11.80
CA VAL A 212 9.80 5.17 13.11
C VAL A 212 11.01 5.22 14.03
N ALA A 213 11.34 6.43 14.51
CA ALA A 213 12.40 6.68 15.47
C ALA A 213 11.82 6.94 16.86
N ASP A 214 12.34 6.27 17.89
CA ASP A 214 11.85 6.47 19.27
C ASP A 214 12.26 7.84 19.85
N SER A 215 13.40 8.38 19.40
CA SER A 215 13.85 9.74 19.70
C SER A 215 14.33 10.44 18.42
N LEU A 216 13.43 11.19 17.78
CA LEU A 216 13.74 11.93 16.56
C LEU A 216 14.14 13.37 16.85
N ARG A 217 15.27 13.82 16.30
CA ARG A 217 15.80 15.18 16.44
C ARG A 217 16.27 15.74 15.09
N ASP A 218 16.16 17.04 14.92
CA ASP A 218 16.70 17.75 13.76
C ASP A 218 18.23 17.94 13.82
N GLU A 219 18.80 18.64 12.85
CA GLU A 219 20.24 18.97 12.78
C GLU A 219 20.72 19.82 13.97
N ASN A 220 19.81 20.55 14.63
CA ASN A 220 20.10 21.40 15.80
C ASN A 220 19.80 20.68 17.13
N GLY A 221 19.52 19.37 17.09
CA GLY A 221 19.19 18.57 18.27
C GLY A 221 17.79 18.81 18.86
N ARG A 222 16.91 19.55 18.17
CA ARG A 222 15.55 19.82 18.64
C ARG A 222 14.65 18.62 18.36
N PRO A 223 13.77 18.21 19.29
CA PRO A 223 12.80 17.17 19.02
C PRO A 223 11.84 17.56 17.90
N VAL A 224 11.60 16.65 16.96
CA VAL A 224 10.65 16.84 15.86
C VAL A 224 9.76 15.62 15.70
N ASP A 225 8.60 15.82 15.10
CA ASP A 225 7.65 14.76 14.76
C ASP A 225 7.97 14.12 13.41
N PHE A 226 8.44 14.93 12.45
CA PHE A 226 8.90 14.47 11.14
C PHE A 226 10.26 15.08 10.79
N LEU A 227 11.11 14.27 10.17
CA LEU A 227 12.33 14.72 9.48
C LEU A 227 12.25 14.27 8.03
N LEU A 228 12.04 15.22 7.11
CA LEU A 228 11.67 14.95 5.72
C LEU A 228 12.68 15.54 4.72
N PRO A 229 12.82 14.97 3.52
CA PRO A 229 13.53 15.62 2.43
C PRO A 229 12.75 16.86 1.95
N GLN A 230 13.44 17.81 1.32
CA GLN A 230 12.83 19.03 0.75
C GLN A 230 12.10 18.74 -0.58
N ASN A 231 11.09 17.87 -0.56
CA ASN A 231 10.37 17.41 -1.75
C ASN A 231 8.84 17.60 -1.65
N THR A 232 8.41 18.65 -0.94
CA THR A 232 6.99 18.98 -0.75
C THR A 232 6.30 19.24 -2.09
N LYS A 233 5.20 18.54 -2.33
CA LYS A 233 4.41 18.61 -3.55
C LYS A 233 3.41 19.75 -3.43
N LYS A 234 3.50 20.75 -4.32
CA LYS A 234 2.76 22.02 -4.21
C LYS A 234 1.40 22.01 -4.89
N GLU A 235 1.04 20.93 -5.59
CA GLU A 235 -0.18 20.88 -6.40
C GLU A 235 -1.45 20.87 -5.53
N VAL A 236 -1.34 20.45 -4.26
CA VAL A 236 -2.41 20.60 -3.26
C VAL A 236 -1.80 21.16 -1.98
N ARG A 237 -2.41 22.21 -1.42
CA ARG A 237 -2.02 22.83 -0.14
C ARG A 237 -3.21 22.89 0.81
N LEU A 238 -2.93 23.01 2.10
CA LEU A 238 -3.94 23.14 3.15
C LEU A 238 -3.81 24.51 3.82
N ASP A 239 -4.76 25.40 3.53
CA ASP A 239 -4.79 26.78 4.00
C ASP A 239 -6.02 27.01 4.90
N ASN A 240 -6.07 26.29 6.02
CA ASN A 240 -7.08 26.47 7.07
C ASN A 240 -6.46 26.59 8.47
N GLY A 241 -5.17 26.94 8.52
CA GLY A 241 -4.43 27.05 9.77
C GLY A 241 -4.31 25.74 10.54
N ARG A 242 -4.40 24.57 9.89
CA ARG A 242 -4.18 23.24 10.50
C ARG A 242 -3.16 22.43 9.70
N THR A 243 -2.66 21.38 10.33
CA THR A 243 -1.84 20.34 9.69
C THR A 243 -2.61 19.04 9.67
N PHE A 244 -2.78 18.45 8.49
CA PHE A 244 -3.33 17.10 8.38
C PHE A 244 -2.18 16.08 8.42
N VAL A 245 -2.38 14.99 9.14
CA VAL A 245 -1.50 13.81 9.11
C VAL A 245 -2.34 12.57 8.88
N GLY A 246 -2.01 11.80 7.84
CA GLY A 246 -2.59 10.48 7.57
C GLY A 246 -1.51 9.41 7.58
N ILE A 247 -1.79 8.26 8.19
CA ILE A 247 -0.83 7.17 8.39
C ILE A 247 -1.45 5.83 7.96
N SER A 248 -0.66 5.03 7.26
CA SER A 248 -0.93 3.61 7.01
C SER A 248 0.26 2.78 7.48
N PHE A 249 -0.01 1.64 8.13
CA PHE A 249 1.04 0.72 8.54
C PHE A 249 1.50 -0.13 7.37
N VAL A 250 2.81 -0.20 7.19
CA VAL A 250 3.45 -0.89 6.06
C VAL A 250 4.17 -2.12 6.59
N HIS A 251 3.85 -3.27 6.04
CA HIS A 251 4.47 -4.54 6.40
C HIS A 251 5.03 -5.22 5.15
N GLY A 252 6.12 -5.96 5.34
CA GLY A 252 6.58 -6.93 4.37
C GLY A 252 5.70 -8.18 4.39
N HIS A 253 5.87 -9.01 3.37
CA HIS A 253 5.19 -10.28 3.21
C HIS A 253 6.22 -11.35 2.84
N ASN A 254 6.01 -12.58 3.30
CA ASN A 254 6.90 -13.72 3.04
C ASN A 254 6.26 -14.72 2.07
N ASP A 255 5.24 -14.26 1.35
CA ASP A 255 4.56 -14.94 0.27
C ASP A 255 4.87 -14.17 -1.02
N MET A 256 5.35 -14.89 -2.03
CA MET A 256 5.71 -14.30 -3.32
C MET A 256 4.97 -14.96 -4.48
N ARG A 257 4.53 -14.14 -5.45
CA ARG A 257 3.86 -14.59 -6.66
C ARG A 257 4.42 -13.86 -7.88
N LEU A 258 4.95 -14.61 -8.84
CA LEU A 258 5.41 -14.07 -10.13
C LEU A 258 4.24 -13.66 -10.99
N ASP A 259 4.23 -12.41 -11.43
CA ASP A 259 3.35 -11.96 -12.52
C ASP A 259 3.92 -12.35 -13.89
N ILE A 260 3.06 -12.30 -14.92
CA ILE A 260 3.42 -12.64 -16.31
C ILE A 260 4.65 -11.87 -16.78
N GLN A 261 4.74 -10.57 -16.47
CA GLN A 261 5.84 -9.75 -16.95
C GLN A 261 7.16 -10.15 -16.28
N SER A 262 7.15 -10.39 -14.96
CA SER A 262 8.31 -10.92 -14.23
C SER A 262 8.73 -12.31 -14.73
N LEU A 263 7.76 -13.20 -14.99
CA LEU A 263 8.05 -14.53 -15.53
C LEU A 263 8.75 -14.45 -16.88
N ILE A 264 8.29 -13.58 -17.79
CA ILE A 264 8.90 -13.36 -19.10
C ILE A 264 10.30 -12.75 -18.94
N ASN A 265 10.43 -11.69 -18.14
CA ASN A 265 11.65 -10.90 -18.04
C ASN A 265 12.75 -11.53 -17.18
N LEU A 266 12.46 -12.59 -16.46
CA LEU A 266 13.44 -13.34 -15.68
C LEU A 266 13.74 -14.72 -16.28
N TYR A 267 13.07 -15.12 -17.35
CA TYR A 267 13.38 -16.37 -18.05
C TYR A 267 14.81 -16.35 -18.64
N PRO A 268 15.59 -17.45 -18.58
CA PRO A 268 15.26 -18.78 -18.04
C PRO A 268 15.56 -19.02 -16.55
N PHE A 269 15.80 -17.99 -15.73
CA PHE A 269 16.17 -18.16 -14.31
C PHE A 269 15.23 -19.05 -13.50
N PHE A 270 13.91 -18.94 -13.74
CA PHE A 270 12.92 -19.85 -13.17
C PHE A 270 12.59 -20.97 -14.16
N GLN A 271 12.96 -22.19 -13.80
CA GLN A 271 12.72 -23.38 -14.64
C GLN A 271 11.27 -23.86 -14.52
N GLU A 272 10.72 -24.40 -15.60
CA GLU A 272 9.32 -24.86 -15.66
C GLU A 272 9.03 -25.91 -14.57
N GLU A 273 9.91 -26.90 -14.41
CA GLU A 273 9.75 -27.96 -13.40
C GLU A 273 9.67 -27.39 -11.98
N GLN A 274 10.53 -26.42 -11.64
CA GLN A 274 10.52 -25.77 -10.33
C GLN A 274 9.22 -25.00 -10.08
N LEU A 275 8.74 -24.26 -11.08
CA LEU A 275 7.49 -23.51 -11.01
C LEU A 275 6.29 -24.45 -10.80
N LEU A 276 6.25 -25.59 -11.49
CA LEU A 276 5.21 -26.60 -11.35
C LEU A 276 5.25 -27.28 -9.98
N ASP A 277 6.43 -27.54 -9.43
CA ASP A 277 6.59 -28.14 -8.11
C ASP A 277 6.14 -27.17 -7.00
N TRP A 278 6.50 -25.88 -7.07
CA TRP A 278 6.00 -24.89 -6.11
C TRP A 278 4.48 -24.69 -6.21
N LEU A 279 3.93 -24.73 -7.41
CA LEU A 279 2.47 -24.69 -7.59
C LEU A 279 1.80 -25.92 -6.98
N ARG A 280 2.41 -27.11 -7.12
CA ARG A 280 1.93 -28.35 -6.51
C ARG A 280 2.02 -28.30 -4.98
N ASP A 281 3.12 -27.78 -4.44
CA ASP A 281 3.29 -27.56 -3.00
C ASP A 281 2.21 -26.64 -2.45
N GLU A 282 1.93 -25.51 -3.11
CA GLU A 282 0.88 -24.58 -2.67
C GLU A 282 -0.50 -25.26 -2.67
N GLY A 283 -0.81 -26.03 -3.72
CA GLY A 283 -2.06 -26.79 -3.80
C GLY A 283 -2.19 -27.89 -2.73
N ASN A 284 -1.11 -28.63 -2.47
CA ASN A 284 -1.09 -29.68 -1.47
C ASN A 284 -1.18 -29.13 -0.04
N LEU A 285 -0.45 -28.06 0.28
CA LEU A 285 -0.53 -27.39 1.57
C LEU A 285 -1.94 -26.86 1.82
N PHE A 286 -2.58 -26.31 0.78
CA PHE A 286 -3.97 -25.88 0.90
C PHE A 286 -4.90 -27.08 1.17
N ALA A 287 -4.77 -28.18 0.45
CA ALA A 287 -5.56 -29.40 0.68
C ALA A 287 -5.37 -29.95 2.10
N GLN A 288 -4.12 -30.11 2.55
CA GLN A 288 -3.77 -30.56 3.91
C GLN A 288 -4.36 -29.63 4.96
N SER A 289 -4.25 -28.31 4.78
CA SER A 289 -4.81 -27.35 5.75
C SER A 289 -6.33 -27.48 5.91
N VAL A 290 -7.01 -27.94 4.86
CA VAL A 290 -8.46 -28.19 4.89
C VAL A 290 -8.78 -29.48 5.58
N GLU A 291 -8.00 -30.52 5.35
CA GLU A 291 -8.14 -31.81 6.04
C GLU A 291 -7.88 -31.66 7.56
N ASP A 292 -6.88 -30.86 7.93
CA ASP A 292 -6.43 -30.69 9.32
C ASP A 292 -7.14 -29.55 10.08
N GLY A 293 -8.04 -28.81 9.42
CA GLY A 293 -8.76 -27.69 10.03
C GLY A 293 -7.91 -26.44 10.30
N THR A 294 -6.71 -26.35 9.73
CA THR A 294 -5.79 -25.21 9.84
C THR A 294 -5.92 -24.21 8.67
N VAL A 295 -7.03 -24.29 7.93
CA VAL A 295 -7.33 -23.49 6.73
C VAL A 295 -7.06 -21.99 6.88
N GLY A 296 -7.26 -21.43 8.07
CA GLY A 296 -6.97 -20.02 8.36
C GLY A 296 -5.53 -19.62 8.02
N ASP A 297 -4.55 -20.50 8.27
CA ASP A 297 -3.13 -20.25 8.01
C ASP A 297 -2.77 -20.38 6.53
N ALA A 298 -3.37 -21.35 5.83
CA ALA A 298 -3.20 -21.48 4.38
C ALA A 298 -3.87 -20.32 3.64
N MET A 299 -5.05 -19.90 4.08
CA MET A 299 -5.73 -18.71 3.55
C MET A 299 -4.93 -17.44 3.80
N ALA A 300 -4.28 -17.29 4.97
CA ALA A 300 -3.44 -16.13 5.26
C ALA A 300 -2.20 -16.00 4.35
N ARG A 301 -1.70 -17.12 3.81
CA ARG A 301 -0.62 -17.17 2.80
C ARG A 301 -1.12 -16.90 1.38
N ILE A 302 -2.39 -17.18 1.11
CA ILE A 302 -3.02 -17.05 -0.20
C ILE A 302 -3.63 -15.65 -0.42
N ASP A 303 -3.90 -14.89 0.65
CA ASP A 303 -5.00 -13.91 0.63
C ASP A 303 -4.76 -12.54 1.30
N LYS A 304 -3.64 -11.86 1.00
CA LYS A 304 -3.40 -10.47 1.46
C LYS A 304 -3.52 -9.39 0.38
N HIS A 305 -3.81 -9.74 -0.86
CA HIS A 305 -4.04 -8.78 -1.96
C HIS A 305 -5.52 -8.43 -2.19
N THR A 306 -6.41 -8.99 -1.37
CA THR A 306 -7.86 -8.88 -1.51
C THR A 306 -8.34 -7.53 -0.98
N THR A 307 -9.11 -6.82 -1.80
CA THR A 307 -9.73 -5.55 -1.43
C THR A 307 -10.73 -5.75 -0.29
N LEU A 308 -11.00 -4.72 0.51
CA LEU A 308 -11.92 -4.83 1.67
C LEU A 308 -13.31 -5.33 1.25
N ASP A 309 -13.77 -4.96 0.05
CA ASP A 309 -15.05 -5.35 -0.54
C ASP A 309 -15.09 -6.86 -0.87
N GLU A 310 -14.00 -7.42 -1.39
CA GLU A 310 -13.88 -8.87 -1.61
C GLU A 310 -13.80 -9.64 -0.28
N VAL A 311 -13.23 -9.04 0.77
CA VAL A 311 -13.17 -9.63 2.14
C VAL A 311 -14.54 -9.67 2.81
N GLN A 312 -15.36 -8.62 2.65
CA GLN A 312 -16.70 -8.53 3.26
C GLN A 312 -17.75 -9.44 2.59
N SER A 313 -17.51 -9.87 1.35
CA SER A 313 -18.36 -10.84 0.64
C SER A 313 -18.31 -12.28 1.20
N TRP A 314 -17.64 -12.51 2.33
CA TRP A 314 -17.18 -13.83 2.75
C TRP A 314 -17.70 -14.28 4.14
N PRO A 315 -18.95 -14.77 4.24
CA PRO A 315 -19.51 -15.35 5.46
C PRO A 315 -18.64 -16.46 6.08
N LEU A 316 -17.88 -17.15 5.23
CA LEU A 316 -17.00 -18.24 5.62
C LEU A 316 -15.76 -17.76 6.39
N ARG A 317 -15.25 -16.56 6.10
CA ARG A 317 -14.09 -16.01 6.80
C ARG A 317 -14.46 -15.49 8.18
N GLU A 318 -15.62 -14.88 8.33
CA GLU A 318 -16.17 -14.51 9.63
C GLU A 318 -16.42 -15.75 10.50
N TYR A 319 -16.96 -16.83 9.91
CA TYR A 319 -17.11 -18.13 10.56
C TYR A 319 -15.78 -18.69 11.06
N LEU A 320 -14.74 -18.73 10.21
CA LEU A 320 -13.39 -19.20 10.59
C LEU A 320 -12.75 -18.28 11.64
N ALA A 321 -12.84 -16.96 11.47
CA ALA A 321 -12.29 -15.97 12.40
C ALA A 321 -12.99 -16.00 13.77
N SER A 322 -14.24 -16.47 13.81
CA SER A 322 -15.00 -16.69 15.05
C SER A 322 -14.74 -18.04 15.70
N GLY A 323 -13.74 -18.80 15.21
CA GLY A 323 -13.35 -20.11 15.74
C GLY A 323 -14.12 -21.30 15.17
N GLY A 324 -14.91 -21.09 14.10
CA GLY A 324 -15.58 -22.16 13.37
C GLY A 324 -14.57 -23.04 12.63
N GLN A 325 -14.70 -24.37 12.75
CA GLN A 325 -13.86 -25.31 12.01
C GLN A 325 -14.52 -25.68 10.68
N PRO A 326 -13.83 -25.54 9.53
CA PRO A 326 -14.43 -25.80 8.23
C PRO A 326 -14.88 -27.26 8.05
N MET A 327 -14.23 -28.19 8.75
CA MET A 327 -14.59 -29.61 8.77
C MET A 327 -15.92 -29.92 9.47
N TRP A 328 -16.48 -28.98 10.24
CA TRP A 328 -17.79 -29.17 10.88
C TRP A 328 -18.93 -29.25 9.86
N PHE A 329 -18.75 -28.70 8.65
CA PHE A 329 -19.78 -28.71 7.62
C PHE A 329 -19.19 -29.01 6.24
N ARG A 330 -19.63 -30.10 5.61
CA ARG A 330 -19.19 -30.52 4.26
C ARG A 330 -19.38 -29.43 3.19
N SER A 331 -20.39 -28.57 3.34
CA SER A 331 -20.63 -27.42 2.45
C SER A 331 -19.54 -26.36 2.55
N HIS A 332 -18.91 -26.18 3.72
CA HIS A 332 -17.86 -25.20 3.97
C HIS A 332 -16.54 -25.67 3.33
N VAL A 333 -16.19 -26.95 3.49
CA VAL A 333 -15.07 -27.60 2.79
C VAL A 333 -15.22 -27.49 1.26
N LYS A 334 -16.40 -27.81 0.73
CA LYS A 334 -16.70 -27.71 -0.70
C LYS A 334 -16.64 -26.26 -1.20
N GLY A 335 -17.10 -25.30 -0.39
CA GLY A 335 -17.00 -23.87 -0.67
C GLY A 335 -15.56 -23.40 -0.79
N LEU A 336 -14.70 -23.75 0.18
CA LEU A 336 -13.27 -23.44 0.18
C LEU A 336 -12.55 -24.00 -1.06
N MET A 337 -12.79 -25.27 -1.40
CA MET A 337 -12.15 -25.89 -2.58
C MET A 337 -12.61 -25.24 -3.88
N ASN A 338 -13.91 -25.07 -4.06
CA ASN A 338 -14.45 -24.46 -5.28
C ASN A 338 -13.96 -23.03 -5.46
N GLN A 339 -13.75 -22.29 -4.38
CA GLN A 339 -13.24 -20.92 -4.45
C GLN A 339 -11.74 -20.88 -4.74
N HIS A 340 -10.94 -21.77 -4.12
CA HIS A 340 -9.54 -21.91 -4.48
C HIS A 340 -9.37 -22.28 -5.96
N LEU A 341 -10.16 -23.24 -6.46
CA LEU A 341 -10.19 -23.61 -7.88
C LEU A 341 -10.67 -22.45 -8.77
N LYS A 342 -11.72 -21.73 -8.39
CA LYS A 342 -12.17 -20.52 -9.11
C LYS A 342 -11.09 -19.45 -9.15
N ARG A 343 -10.29 -19.28 -8.10
CA ARG A 343 -9.20 -18.30 -8.05
C ARG A 343 -7.99 -18.75 -8.84
N LEU A 344 -7.62 -20.04 -8.81
CA LEU A 344 -6.63 -20.59 -9.72
C LEU A 344 -7.07 -20.33 -11.17
N ASN A 345 -8.34 -20.53 -11.50
CA ASN A 345 -8.92 -20.26 -12.83
C ASN A 345 -9.01 -18.76 -13.18
N HIS A 346 -9.43 -17.90 -12.26
CA HIS A 346 -9.58 -16.44 -12.48
C HIS A 346 -8.22 -15.74 -12.53
N ALA A 347 -7.23 -16.24 -11.76
CA ALA A 347 -5.84 -15.84 -11.87
C ALA A 347 -5.21 -16.36 -13.16
N THR A 348 -5.50 -17.58 -13.62
CA THR A 348 -4.95 -18.10 -14.89
C THR A 348 -5.58 -17.50 -16.14
N LEU A 349 -6.85 -17.08 -16.13
CA LEU A 349 -7.53 -16.58 -17.33
C LEU A 349 -7.30 -15.09 -17.64
N GLU A 350 -7.05 -14.22 -16.65
CA GLU A 350 -6.85 -12.77 -16.92
C GLU A 350 -5.49 -12.20 -16.45
N LYS A 351 -4.88 -12.73 -15.37
CA LYS A 351 -3.59 -12.24 -14.83
C LYS A 351 -2.82 -13.34 -14.10
N MET A 352 -2.13 -14.23 -14.83
CA MET A 352 -1.38 -15.36 -14.24
C MET A 352 -0.45 -14.88 -13.10
N ARG A 353 -0.51 -15.59 -11.95
CA ARG A 353 0.31 -15.34 -10.75
C ARG A 353 0.80 -16.67 -10.18
N LEU A 354 2.09 -16.99 -10.37
CA LEU A 354 2.67 -18.26 -9.95
C LEU A 354 3.34 -18.13 -8.57
N PRO A 355 3.01 -18.98 -7.58
CA PRO A 355 3.68 -18.95 -6.28
C PRO A 355 5.14 -19.36 -6.41
N ILE A 356 6.04 -18.63 -5.74
CA ILE A 356 7.46 -18.99 -5.66
C ILE A 356 8.02 -18.68 -4.25
N PRO A 357 9.12 -19.35 -3.82
CA PRO A 357 9.82 -19.04 -2.58
C PRO A 357 10.31 -17.59 -2.53
N GLY A 358 10.08 -16.89 -1.42
CA GLY A 358 10.58 -15.54 -1.21
C GLY A 358 9.56 -14.62 -0.57
N GLY A 359 9.71 -13.31 -0.77
CA GLY A 359 8.85 -12.33 -0.11
C GLY A 359 8.88 -10.96 -0.75
N ARG A 360 7.97 -10.10 -0.29
CA ARG A 360 7.82 -8.71 -0.70
C ARG A 360 8.19 -7.79 0.46
N HIS A 361 9.28 -7.05 0.33
CA HIS A 361 9.69 -6.01 1.29
C HIS A 361 9.75 -4.67 0.57
N TYR A 362 10.13 -3.60 1.27
CA TYR A 362 10.35 -2.30 0.64
C TYR A 362 11.80 -1.89 0.81
N VAL A 363 12.41 -1.33 -0.24
CA VAL A 363 13.84 -1.04 -0.25
C VAL A 363 14.15 0.30 0.42
N MET A 364 15.17 0.33 1.28
CA MET A 364 15.73 1.58 1.83
C MET A 364 17.25 1.47 2.03
N PRO A 365 18.02 2.53 1.74
CA PRO A 365 19.41 2.63 2.12
C PRO A 365 19.60 2.62 3.64
N GLU A 366 20.70 2.03 4.10
CA GLU A 366 20.99 1.90 5.52
C GLU A 366 21.13 3.24 6.26
N ALA A 367 21.53 4.33 5.59
CA ALA A 367 21.61 5.67 6.17
C ALA A 367 20.26 6.10 6.77
N VAL A 368 19.14 5.75 6.14
CA VAL A 368 17.80 6.09 6.66
C VAL A 368 17.56 5.39 8.00
N GLY A 369 17.88 4.09 8.08
CA GLY A 369 17.77 3.31 9.32
C GLY A 369 18.70 3.83 10.42
N LYS A 370 19.98 4.08 10.09
CA LYS A 370 20.98 4.65 11.01
C LYS A 370 20.53 6.01 11.54
N ARG A 371 19.96 6.88 10.68
CA ARG A 371 19.42 8.19 11.06
C ARG A 371 18.19 8.08 11.97
N ALA A 372 17.42 7.00 11.85
CA ALA A 372 16.32 6.67 12.77
C ALA A 372 16.80 6.16 14.15
N GLY A 373 18.12 5.97 14.33
CA GLY A 373 18.72 5.42 15.55
C GLY A 373 18.77 3.90 15.59
N ARG A 374 18.55 3.21 14.47
CA ARG A 374 18.73 1.75 14.36
C ARG A 374 20.22 1.43 14.42
N LYS A 375 20.61 0.56 15.36
CA LYS A 375 22.00 0.09 15.53
C LYS A 375 22.26 -1.26 14.87
N ASP A 376 21.18 -1.94 14.52
CA ASP A 376 21.14 -3.28 13.95
C ASP A 376 21.16 -3.27 12.42
N VAL A 377 21.25 -2.10 11.79
CA VAL A 377 21.35 -1.95 10.33
C VAL A 377 22.78 -1.62 9.96
N ASN A 378 23.46 -2.57 9.32
CA ASN A 378 24.81 -2.42 8.79
C ASN A 378 24.99 -3.31 7.55
N VAL A 379 24.92 -2.71 6.37
CA VAL A 379 24.88 -3.40 5.09
C VAL A 379 26.15 -3.09 4.28
N PRO A 380 27.06 -4.07 4.15
CA PRO A 380 28.23 -3.94 3.30
C PRO A 380 27.84 -3.75 1.82
N ARG A 381 28.77 -3.25 1.01
CA ARG A 381 28.57 -3.20 -0.45
C ARG A 381 28.32 -4.61 -1.01
N GLY A 382 27.44 -4.72 -2.01
CA GLY A 382 26.99 -5.96 -2.63
C GLY A 382 26.02 -6.79 -1.77
N HIS A 383 25.57 -6.27 -0.61
CA HIS A 383 24.73 -7.02 0.32
C HIS A 383 23.33 -6.42 0.50
N ILE A 384 22.44 -7.25 1.05
CA ILE A 384 21.08 -6.91 1.46
C ILE A 384 20.79 -7.46 2.86
N GLN A 385 20.18 -6.64 3.72
CA GLN A 385 19.68 -7.06 5.03
C GLN A 385 18.15 -7.08 5.04
N ILE A 386 17.55 -8.27 5.20
CA ILE A 386 16.09 -8.45 5.21
C ILE A 386 15.58 -8.30 6.65
N ASP A 387 14.86 -7.22 6.94
CA ASP A 387 14.27 -6.91 8.25
C ASP A 387 12.74 -7.06 8.22
N PRO A 388 12.19 -8.20 8.69
CA PRO A 388 10.75 -8.45 8.68
C PRO A 388 10.00 -7.57 9.69
N GLN A 389 10.68 -7.07 10.73
CA GLN A 389 10.04 -6.26 11.78
C GLN A 389 9.71 -4.86 11.27
N SER A 390 10.45 -4.35 10.28
CA SER A 390 10.11 -3.11 9.57
C SER A 390 9.56 -3.34 8.16
N GLY A 391 9.55 -4.58 7.67
CA GLY A 391 9.20 -4.89 6.28
C GLY A 391 10.18 -4.27 5.28
N THR A 392 11.45 -4.12 5.67
CA THR A 392 12.45 -3.37 4.89
C THR A 392 13.57 -4.27 4.41
N ALA A 393 13.92 -4.13 3.14
CA ALA A 393 15.16 -4.61 2.55
C ALA A 393 16.18 -3.48 2.63
N TRP A 394 17.12 -3.56 3.57
CA TRP A 394 18.18 -2.56 3.70
C TRP A 394 19.29 -2.84 2.70
N VAL A 395 19.74 -1.80 2.01
CA VAL A 395 20.85 -1.85 1.05
C VAL A 395 21.92 -0.82 1.42
N ASN A 396 23.12 -0.98 0.89
CA ASN A 396 24.19 -0.02 1.08
C ASN A 396 23.89 1.32 0.37
N ASP A 397 24.25 2.44 0.99
CA ASP A 397 24.00 3.79 0.45
C ASP A 397 24.72 4.03 -0.88
N GLU A 398 25.96 3.55 -1.01
CA GLU A 398 26.76 3.73 -2.22
C GLU A 398 26.23 2.87 -3.35
N ASP A 399 25.81 1.63 -3.08
CA ASP A 399 25.22 0.75 -4.10
C ASP A 399 23.86 1.24 -4.60
N TRP A 400 23.10 1.93 -3.74
CA TRP A 400 21.88 2.63 -4.16
C TRP A 400 22.14 3.62 -5.29
N LEU A 401 23.28 4.32 -5.22
CA LEU A 401 23.70 5.35 -6.18
C LEU A 401 24.49 4.79 -7.37
N VAL A 402 25.45 3.90 -7.10
CA VAL A 402 26.36 3.28 -8.06
C VAL A 402 26.71 1.87 -7.58
N LEU A 403 26.25 0.85 -8.30
CA LEU A 403 26.63 -0.54 -8.03
C LEU A 403 27.90 -0.87 -8.83
N PRO A 404 29.00 -1.36 -8.22
CA PRO A 404 30.30 -1.48 -8.89
C PRO A 404 30.25 -2.36 -10.13
N ASP A 405 29.48 -3.44 -10.06
CA ASP A 405 29.36 -4.44 -11.13
C ASP A 405 28.22 -4.11 -12.12
N SER A 406 27.64 -2.91 -12.03
CA SER A 406 26.61 -2.47 -12.98
C SER A 406 27.22 -2.26 -14.36
N PRO A 407 26.74 -2.94 -15.42
CA PRO A 407 27.27 -2.79 -16.78
C PRO A 407 27.18 -1.35 -17.32
N LYS A 408 26.26 -0.55 -16.76
CA LYS A 408 25.99 0.85 -17.16
C LYS A 408 26.40 1.85 -16.07
N GLY A 409 27.15 1.42 -15.05
CA GLY A 409 27.55 2.26 -13.92
C GLY A 409 26.37 2.81 -13.10
N LYS A 410 25.21 2.14 -13.17
CA LYS A 410 24.00 2.55 -12.45
C LYS A 410 23.99 1.98 -11.03
N GLY A 411 23.44 2.72 -10.08
CA GLY A 411 23.05 2.18 -8.78
C GLY A 411 21.78 1.34 -8.83
N ILE A 412 21.46 0.69 -7.72
CA ILE A 412 20.26 -0.11 -7.53
C ILE A 412 19.00 0.67 -7.95
N ALA A 413 18.89 1.94 -7.54
CA ALA A 413 17.74 2.80 -7.89
C ALA A 413 17.54 2.91 -9.42
N GLY A 414 18.64 3.12 -10.15
CA GLY A 414 18.63 3.31 -11.60
C GLY A 414 18.50 2.01 -12.39
N ILE A 415 18.91 0.87 -11.80
CA ILE A 415 18.70 -0.47 -12.36
C ILE A 415 17.22 -0.85 -12.24
N LEU A 416 16.59 -0.57 -11.10
CA LEU A 416 15.18 -0.89 -10.82
C LEU A 416 14.18 0.15 -11.36
N GLY A 417 14.50 0.77 -12.51
CA GLY A 417 13.60 1.69 -13.21
C GLY A 417 13.33 3.02 -12.51
N GLY A 418 14.28 3.52 -11.70
CA GLY A 418 14.10 4.74 -10.91
C GLY A 418 13.26 4.50 -9.66
N ALA A 419 13.47 3.35 -9.01
CA ALA A 419 12.77 2.97 -7.78
C ALA A 419 12.96 4.03 -6.70
N ASP A 420 11.90 4.30 -5.94
CA ASP A 420 11.94 5.10 -4.72
C ASP A 420 11.76 4.21 -3.47
N HIS A 421 11.77 4.83 -2.30
CA HIS A 421 11.68 4.09 -1.03
C HIS A 421 10.25 3.73 -0.63
N ASP A 422 9.21 4.14 -1.37
CA ASP A 422 7.84 3.63 -1.22
C ASP A 422 7.51 2.46 -2.15
N ASP A 423 8.40 2.12 -3.08
CA ASP A 423 8.28 0.94 -3.94
C ASP A 423 8.52 -0.39 -3.22
N ALA A 424 7.70 -1.38 -3.57
CA ALA A 424 7.88 -2.74 -3.11
C ALA A 424 8.91 -3.49 -3.97
N LEU A 425 9.73 -4.28 -3.29
CA LEU A 425 10.78 -5.12 -3.83
C LEU A 425 10.46 -6.58 -3.53
N TRP A 426 10.43 -7.39 -4.58
CA TRP A 426 10.32 -8.84 -4.50
C TRP A 426 11.70 -9.42 -4.29
N LEU A 427 11.81 -10.38 -3.38
CA LEU A 427 13.06 -10.97 -2.92
C LEU A 427 12.98 -12.49 -3.05
N HIS A 428 13.77 -13.06 -3.95
CA HIS A 428 13.93 -14.50 -4.11
C HIS A 428 15.30 -14.92 -3.58
N PRO A 429 15.39 -15.49 -2.36
CA PRO A 429 16.62 -16.10 -1.89
C PRO A 429 16.89 -17.41 -2.64
N PHE A 430 18.15 -17.68 -2.97
CA PHE A 430 18.57 -18.91 -3.62
C PHE A 430 20.02 -19.25 -3.28
N THR A 431 20.39 -20.53 -3.46
CA THR A 431 21.78 -20.97 -3.50
C THR A 431 22.19 -21.01 -4.97
N ASP A 432 23.23 -20.26 -5.32
CA ASP A 432 23.70 -20.12 -6.70
C ASP A 432 24.61 -21.28 -7.13
N HIS A 433 24.96 -21.36 -8.42
CA HIS A 433 25.83 -22.38 -9.00
C HIS A 433 27.23 -22.45 -8.37
N ASP A 434 27.70 -21.36 -7.75
CA ASP A 434 28.95 -21.28 -6.99
C ASP A 434 28.81 -21.74 -5.52
N GLY A 435 27.61 -22.15 -5.12
CA GLY A 435 27.28 -22.58 -3.75
C GLY A 435 27.01 -21.43 -2.77
N GLU A 436 27.13 -20.17 -3.21
CA GLU A 436 26.86 -19.03 -2.34
C GLU A 436 25.35 -18.76 -2.21
N LYS A 437 24.95 -18.28 -1.03
CA LYS A 437 23.59 -17.76 -0.82
C LYS A 437 23.48 -16.37 -1.41
N LYS A 438 22.47 -16.16 -2.25
CA LYS A 438 22.18 -14.88 -2.90
C LYS A 438 20.68 -14.57 -2.83
N VAL A 439 20.33 -13.32 -3.10
CA VAL A 439 18.96 -12.84 -3.20
C VAL A 439 18.81 -12.10 -4.51
N SER A 440 17.94 -12.60 -5.39
CA SER A 440 17.50 -11.86 -6.56
C SER A 440 16.39 -10.91 -6.15
N ALA A 441 16.51 -9.64 -6.54
CA ALA A 441 15.59 -8.59 -6.14
C ALA A 441 15.12 -7.75 -7.33
N TRP A 442 13.80 -7.57 -7.47
CA TRP A 442 13.18 -6.83 -8.57
C TRP A 442 11.84 -6.19 -8.18
N ARG A 443 11.32 -5.27 -9.00
CA ARG A 443 9.97 -4.71 -8.86
C ARG A 443 8.97 -5.53 -9.68
N SER A 444 7.72 -5.65 -9.25
CA SER A 444 6.67 -6.27 -10.08
C SER A 444 5.64 -5.23 -10.50
N PRO A 445 5.32 -5.10 -11.79
CA PRO A 445 6.05 -5.71 -12.92
C PRO A 445 7.45 -5.08 -13.10
N ASN A 446 8.39 -5.80 -13.71
CA ASN A 446 9.72 -5.31 -14.11
C ASN A 446 9.83 -5.17 -15.64
N GLN A 447 10.94 -4.62 -16.12
CA GLN A 447 11.46 -4.80 -17.49
C GLN A 447 12.64 -5.78 -17.51
N ALA A 448 13.02 -6.26 -18.71
CA ALA A 448 14.23 -7.05 -18.88
C ALA A 448 15.46 -6.29 -18.36
N GLY A 449 16.28 -6.96 -17.53
CA GLY A 449 17.44 -6.37 -16.88
C GLY A 449 17.14 -5.51 -15.64
N GLU A 450 15.87 -5.33 -15.25
CA GLU A 450 15.50 -4.61 -14.01
C GLU A 450 15.46 -5.54 -12.78
N TYR A 451 16.61 -6.10 -12.44
CA TYR A 451 16.84 -6.87 -11.23
C TYR A 451 18.26 -6.63 -10.69
N VAL A 452 18.48 -6.96 -9.43
CA VAL A 452 19.81 -7.00 -8.82
C VAL A 452 19.99 -8.31 -8.07
N VAL A 453 21.22 -8.83 -8.03
CA VAL A 453 21.58 -10.00 -7.22
C VAL A 453 22.51 -9.53 -6.11
N LEU A 454 22.11 -9.75 -4.86
CA LEU A 454 22.83 -9.29 -3.67
C LEU A 454 23.07 -10.46 -2.70
N LYS A 455 24.13 -10.38 -1.91
CA LYS A 455 24.39 -11.37 -0.84
C LYS A 455 23.58 -11.01 0.41
N PRO A 456 22.86 -11.95 1.04
CA PRO A 456 22.23 -11.67 2.33
C PRO A 456 23.30 -11.44 3.40
N THR A 457 23.08 -10.47 4.29
CA THR A 457 23.90 -10.36 5.51
C THR A 457 23.65 -11.53 6.47
N ASP A 458 24.57 -11.79 7.41
CA ASP A 458 24.42 -12.84 8.43
C ASP A 458 23.20 -12.67 9.33
N VAL A 459 22.66 -11.45 9.44
CA VAL A 459 21.50 -11.11 10.26
C VAL A 459 20.21 -10.98 9.44
N SER A 460 20.26 -11.26 8.13
CA SER A 460 19.07 -11.26 7.28
C SER A 460 18.09 -12.33 7.74
N HIS A 461 16.80 -11.97 7.77
CA HIS A 461 15.76 -12.96 7.95
C HIS A 461 15.65 -13.87 6.73
N ASP A 462 15.67 -15.17 6.97
CA ASP A 462 15.35 -16.17 5.97
C ASP A 462 13.87 -16.06 5.53
N LEU A 463 13.60 -16.37 4.27
CA LEU A 463 12.25 -16.39 3.71
C LEU A 463 11.88 -17.85 3.33
N PRO A 464 11.56 -18.70 4.32
CA PRO A 464 11.34 -20.12 4.08
C PRO A 464 10.07 -20.39 3.29
N TRP A 465 10.19 -21.26 2.29
CA TRP A 465 9.06 -21.90 1.60
C TRP A 465 8.70 -23.21 2.30
N SER A 466 7.44 -23.39 2.67
CA SER A 466 6.96 -24.68 3.17
C SER A 466 6.68 -25.61 1.99
N MET A 467 7.17 -26.84 2.06
CA MET A 467 6.89 -27.90 1.11
C MET A 467 5.76 -28.79 1.60
N ALA A 468 5.09 -29.50 0.69
CA ALA A 468 3.99 -30.40 1.03
C ALA A 468 4.40 -31.58 1.94
N ASN A 469 5.69 -31.93 1.98
CA ASN A 469 6.24 -32.98 2.84
C ASN A 469 6.50 -32.51 4.29
N GLY A 470 6.20 -31.24 4.61
CA GLY A 470 6.44 -30.64 5.92
C GLY A 470 7.84 -30.05 6.11
N GLU A 471 8.73 -30.16 5.13
CA GLU A 471 10.03 -29.50 5.14
C GLU A 471 9.90 -28.01 4.78
N ALA A 472 10.93 -27.23 5.12
CA ALA A 472 11.02 -25.83 4.75
C ALA A 472 12.36 -25.52 4.09
N VAL A 473 12.32 -24.79 2.98
CA VAL A 473 13.52 -24.40 2.22
C VAL A 473 13.60 -22.89 2.11
N SER A 474 14.69 -22.32 2.65
CA SER A 474 14.94 -20.87 2.60
C SER A 474 15.76 -20.44 1.38
N TYR A 475 16.57 -21.32 0.80
CA TYR A 475 17.45 -21.03 -0.34
C TYR A 475 17.39 -22.17 -1.35
N PRO A 476 16.32 -22.26 -2.18
CA PRO A 476 16.26 -23.22 -3.28
C PRO A 476 17.46 -23.05 -4.22
N GLN A 477 17.81 -24.11 -4.95
CA GLN A 477 18.88 -24.03 -5.96
C GLN A 477 18.42 -23.22 -7.17
N ALA A 478 19.24 -22.30 -7.64
CA ALA A 478 19.05 -21.58 -8.91
C ALA A 478 20.42 -21.21 -9.49
N ASP A 479 20.44 -20.72 -10.73
CA ASP A 479 21.67 -20.33 -11.41
C ASP A 479 21.57 -18.89 -11.92
N SER A 480 22.29 -17.96 -11.27
CA SER A 480 22.28 -16.55 -11.64
C SER A 480 22.82 -16.29 -13.06
N CYS A 481 23.58 -17.22 -13.64
CA CYS A 481 24.03 -17.14 -15.03
C CYS A 481 22.87 -17.27 -16.04
N GLN A 482 21.70 -17.73 -15.57
CA GLN A 482 20.48 -17.84 -16.36
C GLN A 482 19.60 -16.58 -16.30
N LEU A 483 20.00 -15.56 -15.53
CA LEU A 483 19.30 -14.28 -15.56
C LEU A 483 19.59 -13.55 -16.88
N PRO A 484 18.57 -12.95 -17.52
CA PRO A 484 18.75 -12.22 -18.77
C PRO A 484 19.53 -10.91 -18.54
N PRO A 485 20.29 -10.42 -19.55
CA PRO A 485 21.17 -9.26 -19.41
C PRO A 485 20.46 -7.91 -19.21
#